data_AF-A0A842NAE3-F1
#
_entry.id   AF-A0A842NAE3-F1
#
_cell.length_a   1.000
_cell.length_b   1.000
_cell.length_c   1.000
_cell.angle_alpha   90.00
_cell.angle_beta   90.00
_cell.angle_gamma   90.00
#
_symmetry.space_group_name_H-M   'P 1'
#
loop_
_entity.id
_entity.type
_entity.pdbx_description
1 polymer ?
#
loop_
_entity_poly.entity_id
_entity_poly.type
_entity_poly.pdbx_seq_one_letter_code
_entity_poly.pdbx_strand_id
1 'polypeptide(L)'
;MGTVKPDAPLKNRLDIAQKRLQQQIVKLGETEQKLKQKDTVFMNKIVEATKTNNQSYARMYATELSEIRKNNKTVSNAKLSMEQVQIRLNTISELGDVVVTLSPCMSLIKGLSTSLGGMMPEVAESMQDLSSMLGDIATGTTITHEGTMGEFTTSNNEAQSILDEAQAMVEGQTRQNMPEPPASENSIENILREREAI
;
A
#
# COMPACT_ATOMS: atom_id res chain seq x y z
N MET A 1 -20.21 46.11 -1.03
CA MET A 1 -19.63 45.09 -0.13
C MET A 1 -20.30 43.77 -0.43
N GLY A 2 -19.63 42.90 -1.17
CA GLY A 2 -20.17 41.59 -1.57
C GLY A 2 -20.06 40.61 -0.41
N THR A 3 -21.19 40.03 -0.01
CA THR A 3 -21.27 38.94 0.96
C THR A 3 -20.62 37.70 0.35
N VAL A 4 -19.41 37.37 0.80
CA VAL A 4 -18.76 36.09 0.49
C VAL A 4 -19.59 35.00 1.18
N LYS A 5 -20.23 34.14 0.39
CA LYS A 5 -20.91 32.94 0.91
C LYS A 5 -19.90 32.17 1.76
N PRO A 6 -20.26 31.68 2.95
CA PRO A 6 -19.38 30.75 3.65
C PRO A 6 -19.26 29.52 2.75
N ASP A 7 -18.06 29.26 2.23
CA ASP A 7 -17.74 27.96 1.67
C ASP A 7 -18.17 26.87 2.65
N ALA A 8 -18.57 25.70 2.13
CA ALA A 8 -19.01 24.59 2.96
C ALA A 8 -18.03 24.37 4.13
N PRO A 9 -18.51 24.12 5.36
CA PRO A 9 -17.65 23.97 6.53
C PRO A 9 -16.48 23.05 6.22
N LEU A 10 -15.26 23.43 6.63
CA LEU A 10 -14.02 22.70 6.38
C LEU A 10 -14.18 21.17 6.51
N LYS A 11 -14.90 20.75 7.55
CA LYS A 11 -15.27 19.35 7.83
C LYS A 11 -15.98 18.66 6.65
N ASN A 12 -16.97 19.31 6.05
CA ASN A 12 -17.70 18.77 4.91
C ASN A 12 -16.77 18.60 3.68
N ARG A 13 -15.88 19.56 3.45
CA ARG A 13 -14.90 19.47 2.34
C ARG A 13 -13.92 18.31 2.56
N LEU A 14 -13.46 18.13 3.80
CA LEU A 14 -12.61 17.02 4.19
C LEU A 14 -13.33 15.67 4.06
N ASP A 15 -14.58 15.58 4.50
CA ASP A 15 -15.42 14.37 4.37
C ASP A 15 -15.60 13.97 2.89
N ILE A 16 -15.81 14.95 2.00
CA ILE A 16 -15.90 14.69 0.56
C ILE A 16 -14.54 14.19 0.02
N ALA A 17 -13.43 14.80 0.42
CA ALA A 17 -12.08 14.38 0.00
C ALA A 17 -11.78 12.95 0.48
N GLN A 18 -12.07 12.63 1.74
CA GLN A 18 -11.94 11.29 2.31
C GLN A 18 -12.80 10.27 1.54
N LYS A 19 -14.07 10.59 1.25
CA LYS A 19 -14.95 9.69 0.51
C LYS A 19 -14.43 9.42 -0.91
N ARG A 20 -13.93 10.44 -1.61
CA ARG A 20 -13.32 10.29 -2.94
C ARG A 20 -12.06 9.45 -2.87
N LEU A 21 -11.21 9.69 -1.88
CA LEU A 21 -9.99 8.91 -1.67
C LEU A 21 -10.31 7.42 -1.43
N GLN A 22 -11.29 7.13 -0.58
CA GLN A 22 -11.76 5.77 -0.32
C GLN A 22 -12.28 5.07 -1.57
N GLN A 23 -13.04 5.77 -2.42
CA GLN A 23 -13.51 5.20 -3.70
C GLN A 23 -12.35 4.75 -4.60
N GLN A 24 -11.28 5.53 -4.62
CA GLN A 24 -10.12 5.24 -5.47
C GLN A 24 -9.25 4.12 -4.87
N ILE A 25 -9.16 4.02 -3.54
CA ILE A 25 -8.56 2.85 -2.86
C ILE A 25 -9.28 1.56 -3.26
N VAL A 26 -10.63 1.57 -3.28
CA VAL A 26 -11.42 0.40 -3.72
C VAL A 26 -11.12 0.05 -5.17
N LYS A 27 -11.10 1.02 -6.09
CA LYS A 27 -10.77 0.78 -7.50
C LYS A 27 -9.37 0.19 -7.71
N LEU A 28 -8.38 0.67 -6.94
CA LEU A 28 -7.03 0.11 -6.95
C LEU A 28 -7.02 -1.33 -6.44
N GLY A 29 -7.76 -1.63 -5.37
CA GLY A 29 -7.92 -2.99 -4.86
C GLY A 29 -8.54 -3.95 -5.87
N GLU A 30 -9.60 -3.53 -6.57
CA GLU A 30 -10.19 -4.32 -7.66
C GLU A 30 -9.19 -4.58 -8.80
N THR A 31 -8.39 -3.57 -9.14
CA THR A 31 -7.37 -3.68 -10.20
C THR A 31 -6.24 -4.61 -9.80
N GLU A 32 -5.78 -4.52 -8.54
CA GLU A 32 -4.81 -5.42 -7.94
C GLU A 32 -5.30 -6.88 -8.02
N GLN A 33 -6.57 -7.13 -7.68
CA GLN A 33 -7.17 -8.46 -7.78
C GLN A 33 -7.22 -8.98 -9.22
N LYS A 34 -7.59 -8.14 -10.19
CA LYS A 34 -7.59 -8.48 -11.62
C LYS A 34 -6.18 -8.82 -12.12
N LEU A 35 -5.16 -8.10 -11.67
CA LEU A 35 -3.77 -8.36 -12.03
C LEU A 35 -3.27 -9.68 -11.42
N LYS A 36 -3.62 -10.00 -10.17
CA LYS A 36 -3.35 -11.30 -9.53
C LYS A 36 -4.00 -12.48 -10.26
N GLN A 37 -5.24 -12.32 -10.72
CA GLN A 37 -5.91 -13.33 -11.54
C GLN A 37 -5.19 -13.53 -12.87
N LYS A 38 -4.79 -12.43 -13.55
CA LYS A 38 -4.02 -12.51 -14.79
C LYS A 38 -2.66 -13.18 -14.58
N ASP A 39 -1.96 -12.91 -13.48
CA ASP A 39 -0.70 -13.58 -13.12
C ASP A 39 -0.88 -15.10 -13.14
N THR A 40 -1.89 -15.59 -12.44
CA THR A 40 -2.21 -17.03 -12.35
C THR A 40 -2.51 -17.62 -13.74
N VAL A 41 -3.30 -16.92 -14.56
CA VAL A 41 -3.65 -17.37 -15.92
C VAL A 41 -2.39 -17.47 -16.80
N PHE A 42 -1.52 -16.45 -16.77
CA PHE A 42 -0.30 -16.46 -17.58
C PHE A 42 0.69 -17.50 -17.08
N MET A 43 0.80 -17.72 -15.77
CA MET A 43 1.60 -18.81 -15.21
C MET A 43 1.13 -20.18 -15.73
N ASN A 44 -0.18 -20.43 -15.75
CA ASN A 44 -0.72 -21.68 -16.29
C ASN A 44 -0.42 -21.84 -17.79
N LYS A 45 -0.53 -20.76 -18.59
CA LYS A 45 -0.18 -20.76 -20.02
C LYS A 45 1.31 -21.04 -20.26
N ILE A 46 2.19 -20.51 -19.41
CA ILE A 46 3.63 -20.80 -19.48
C ILE A 46 3.85 -22.29 -19.24
N VAL A 47 3.28 -22.85 -18.18
CA VAL A 47 3.39 -24.28 -17.85
C VAL A 47 2.89 -25.17 -18.99
N GLU A 48 1.75 -24.83 -19.59
CA GLU A 48 1.19 -25.56 -20.74
C GLU A 48 2.10 -25.50 -21.97
N ALA A 49 2.55 -24.30 -22.36
CA ALA A 49 3.46 -24.12 -23.49
C ALA A 49 4.79 -24.86 -23.28
N THR A 50 5.32 -24.88 -22.04
CA THR A 50 6.51 -25.66 -21.69
C THR A 50 6.27 -27.16 -21.83
N LYS A 51 5.11 -27.68 -21.38
CA LYS A 51 4.75 -29.10 -21.52
C LYS A 51 4.65 -29.55 -22.97
N THR A 52 4.12 -28.70 -23.86
CA THR A 52 4.04 -28.97 -25.30
C THR A 52 5.35 -28.65 -26.05
N ASN A 53 6.44 -28.38 -25.32
CA ASN A 53 7.75 -27.98 -25.83
C ASN A 53 7.72 -26.78 -26.79
N ASN A 54 6.75 -25.87 -26.59
CA ASN A 54 6.57 -24.67 -27.40
C ASN A 54 7.27 -23.47 -26.74
N GLN A 55 8.60 -23.43 -26.88
CA GLN A 55 9.46 -22.46 -26.21
C GLN A 55 9.20 -21.00 -26.63
N SER A 56 8.75 -20.77 -27.86
CA SER A 56 8.43 -19.43 -28.35
C SER A 56 7.26 -18.81 -27.57
N TYR A 57 6.16 -19.56 -27.44
CA TYR A 57 5.00 -19.12 -26.66
C TYR A 57 5.31 -19.02 -25.16
N ALA A 58 6.08 -19.96 -24.60
CA ALA A 58 6.48 -19.90 -23.20
C ALA A 58 7.24 -18.60 -22.87
N ARG A 59 8.18 -18.20 -23.73
CA ARG A 59 8.94 -16.94 -23.58
C ARG A 59 8.04 -15.71 -23.72
N MET A 60 7.17 -15.69 -24.73
CA MET A 60 6.22 -14.59 -24.93
C MET A 60 5.33 -14.41 -23.69
N TYR A 61 4.72 -15.48 -23.17
CA TYR A 61 3.89 -15.40 -21.98
C TYR A 61 4.67 -14.98 -20.72
N ALA A 62 5.95 -15.39 -20.59
CA ALA A 62 6.80 -14.97 -19.48
C ALA A 62 7.10 -13.46 -19.50
N THR A 63 7.34 -12.88 -20.68
CA THR A 63 7.51 -11.43 -20.83
C THR A 63 6.26 -10.67 -20.38
N GLU A 64 5.08 -11.10 -20.84
CA GLU A 64 3.81 -10.49 -20.42
C GLU A 64 3.56 -10.62 -18.91
N LEU A 65 3.88 -11.78 -18.33
CA LEU A 65 3.77 -12.00 -16.89
C LEU A 65 4.67 -11.05 -16.09
N SER A 66 5.88 -10.77 -16.58
CA SER A 66 6.78 -9.79 -15.96
C SER A 66 6.17 -8.39 -15.91
N GLU A 67 5.58 -7.93 -17.02
CA GLU A 67 4.91 -6.63 -17.05
C GLU A 67 3.65 -6.59 -16.18
N ILE A 68 2.86 -7.67 -16.13
CA ILE A 68 1.72 -7.80 -15.20
C ILE A 68 2.17 -7.64 -13.75
N ARG A 69 3.28 -8.27 -13.35
CA ARG A 69 3.83 -8.17 -11.99
C ARG A 69 4.33 -6.77 -11.66
N LYS A 70 5.01 -6.13 -12.60
CA LYS A 70 5.46 -4.75 -12.47
C LYS A 70 4.28 -3.81 -12.27
N ASN A 71 3.24 -3.96 -13.09
CA ASN A 71 2.00 -3.22 -12.97
C ASN A 71 1.31 -3.46 -11.62
N ASN A 72 1.26 -4.72 -11.16
CA ASN A 72 0.68 -5.04 -9.85
C ASN A 72 1.43 -4.38 -8.70
N LYS A 73 2.77 -4.32 -8.77
CA LYS A 73 3.60 -3.60 -7.78
C LYS A 73 3.27 -2.11 -7.75
N THR A 74 3.12 -1.48 -8.93
CA THR A 74 2.74 -0.07 -9.03
C THR A 74 1.35 0.18 -8.41
N VAL A 75 0.35 -0.64 -8.74
CA VAL A 75 -1.01 -0.53 -8.17
C VAL A 75 -1.01 -0.72 -6.66
N SER A 76 -0.29 -1.74 -6.17
CA SER A 76 -0.19 -2.03 -4.74
C SER A 76 0.47 -0.88 -3.96
N ASN A 77 1.58 -0.33 -4.47
CA ASN A 77 2.25 0.81 -3.86
C ASN A 77 1.36 2.06 -3.86
N ALA A 78 0.61 2.29 -4.95
CA ALA A 78 -0.33 3.41 -5.01
C ALA A 78 -1.45 3.27 -3.98
N LYS A 79 -2.02 2.07 -3.85
CA LYS A 79 -3.04 1.76 -2.85
C LYS A 79 -2.54 2.04 -1.42
N LEU A 80 -1.36 1.54 -1.07
CA LEU A 80 -0.74 1.77 0.24
C LEU A 80 -0.53 3.27 0.52
N SER A 81 -0.03 4.00 -0.47
CA SER A 81 0.19 5.44 -0.35
C SER A 81 -1.13 6.20 -0.14
N MET A 82 -2.22 5.77 -0.78
CA MET A 82 -3.55 6.36 -0.60
C MET A 82 -4.17 6.02 0.75
N GLU A 83 -3.99 4.79 1.23
CA GLU A 83 -4.38 4.40 2.59
C GLU A 83 -3.62 5.25 3.63
N GLN A 84 -2.35 5.52 3.41
CA GLN A 84 -1.57 6.43 4.26
C GLN A 84 -2.14 7.85 4.26
N VAL A 85 -2.50 8.40 3.10
CA VAL A 85 -3.15 9.71 3.01
C VAL A 85 -4.50 9.70 3.73
N GLN A 86 -5.30 8.64 3.60
CA GLN A 86 -6.60 8.51 4.27
C GLN A 86 -6.44 8.57 5.79
N ILE A 87 -5.46 7.86 6.35
CA ILE A 87 -5.16 7.90 7.78
C ILE A 87 -4.80 9.32 8.21
N ARG A 88 -3.94 10.03 7.46
CA ARG A 88 -3.59 11.42 7.77
C ARG A 88 -4.80 12.35 7.71
N LEU A 89 -5.64 12.25 6.67
CA LEU A 89 -6.87 13.04 6.57
C LEU A 89 -7.83 12.78 7.74
N ASN A 90 -7.90 11.56 8.27
CA ASN A 90 -8.70 11.26 9.46
C ASN A 90 -8.16 11.99 10.70
N THR A 91 -6.83 12.09 10.86
CA THR A 91 -6.21 12.81 11.99
C THR A 91 -6.33 14.34 11.89
N ILE A 92 -6.41 14.90 10.68
CA ILE A 92 -6.55 16.36 10.46
C ILE A 92 -7.89 16.89 10.97
N SER A 93 -8.94 16.04 11.02
CA SER A 93 -10.23 16.41 11.61
C SER A 93 -10.12 16.80 13.10
N GLU A 94 -9.00 16.51 13.78
CA GLU A 94 -8.82 16.72 15.21
C GLU A 94 -7.85 17.87 15.56
N LEU A 95 -6.95 18.29 14.64
CA LEU A 95 -5.77 19.10 14.98
C LEU A 95 -5.73 20.55 14.43
N GLY A 96 -6.65 20.98 13.57
CA GLY A 96 -6.84 22.39 13.21
C GLY A 96 -5.74 23.10 12.40
N ASP A 97 -4.51 22.58 12.32
CA ASP A 97 -3.48 23.06 11.40
C ASP A 97 -3.51 22.26 10.08
N VAL A 98 -4.30 22.78 9.15
CA VAL A 98 -4.69 22.11 7.91
C VAL A 98 -3.63 22.24 6.82
N VAL A 99 -2.85 23.32 6.81
CA VAL A 99 -1.92 23.59 5.69
C VAL A 99 -0.65 22.75 5.81
N VAL A 100 -0.06 22.69 7.02
CA VAL A 100 1.17 21.93 7.29
C VAL A 100 0.94 20.43 7.07
N THR A 101 -0.27 19.95 7.33
CA THR A 101 -0.64 18.53 7.25
C THR A 101 -1.13 18.09 5.85
N LEU A 102 -1.73 18.99 5.06
CA LEU A 102 -2.21 18.67 3.71
C LEU A 102 -1.13 18.70 2.63
N SER A 103 -0.09 19.54 2.77
CA SER A 103 0.96 19.66 1.74
C SER A 103 1.67 18.33 1.43
N PRO A 104 2.07 17.52 2.43
CA PRO A 104 2.61 16.18 2.18
C PRO A 104 1.61 15.24 1.47
N CYS A 105 0.32 15.33 1.82
CA CYS A 105 -0.73 14.51 1.22
C CYS A 105 -0.94 14.85 -0.26
N MET A 106 -0.93 16.14 -0.59
CA MET A 106 -1.03 16.61 -1.97
C MET A 106 0.14 16.13 -2.84
N SER A 107 1.35 16.18 -2.29
CA SER A 107 2.57 15.76 -2.98
C SER A 107 2.56 14.26 -3.27
N LEU A 108 2.15 13.44 -2.30
CA LEU A 108 1.95 12.01 -2.49
C LEU A 108 0.91 11.74 -3.59
N ILE A 109 -0.27 12.36 -3.52
CA ILE A 109 -1.34 12.18 -4.51
C ILE A 109 -0.88 12.58 -5.93
N LYS A 110 -0.13 13.68 -6.09
CA LYS A 110 0.43 14.09 -7.40
C LYS A 110 1.44 13.08 -7.95
N GLY A 111 2.31 12.54 -7.07
CA GLY A 111 3.24 11.47 -7.44
C GLY A 111 2.51 10.23 -7.93
N LEU A 112 1.43 9.84 -7.25
CA LEU A 112 0.59 8.71 -7.66
C LEU A 112 -0.14 8.94 -8.98
N SER A 113 -0.70 10.14 -9.19
CA SER A 113 -1.32 10.53 -10.46
C SER A 113 -0.35 10.33 -11.63
N THR A 114 0.89 10.79 -11.48
CA THR A 114 1.95 10.61 -12.48
C THR A 114 2.28 9.13 -12.69
N SER A 115 2.44 8.36 -11.61
CA SER A 115 2.78 6.93 -11.69
C SER A 115 1.68 6.08 -12.33
N LEU A 116 0.42 6.46 -12.18
CA LEU A 116 -0.73 5.71 -12.67
C LEU A 116 -1.21 6.18 -14.06
N GLY A 117 -0.83 7.37 -14.51
CA GLY A 117 -1.40 8.01 -15.70
C GLY A 117 -1.39 7.18 -16.98
N GLY A 118 -0.36 6.34 -17.19
CA GLY A 118 -0.28 5.48 -18.38
C GLY A 118 -1.11 4.19 -18.32
N MET A 119 -1.51 3.75 -17.13
CA MET A 119 -2.16 2.44 -16.92
C MET A 119 -3.59 2.56 -16.39
N MET A 120 -3.86 3.59 -15.57
CA MET A 120 -5.15 3.84 -14.93
C MET A 120 -5.53 5.32 -15.06
N PRO A 121 -5.89 5.80 -16.27
CA PRO A 121 -6.15 7.22 -16.51
C PRO A 121 -7.26 7.80 -15.62
N GLU A 122 -8.33 7.03 -15.39
CA GLU A 122 -9.46 7.46 -14.56
C GLU A 122 -9.06 7.67 -13.09
N VAL A 123 -8.19 6.80 -12.56
CA VAL A 123 -7.67 6.95 -11.19
C VAL A 123 -6.72 8.14 -11.13
N ALA A 124 -5.85 8.30 -12.12
CA ALA A 124 -4.92 9.43 -12.20
C ALA A 124 -5.66 10.78 -12.27
N GLU A 125 -6.69 10.90 -13.11
CA GLU A 125 -7.54 12.11 -13.18
C GLU A 125 -8.19 12.41 -11.82
N SER A 126 -8.77 11.40 -11.18
CA SER A 126 -9.34 11.57 -9.84
C SER A 126 -8.30 11.95 -8.78
N MET A 127 -7.04 11.55 -8.94
CA MET A 127 -5.95 11.96 -8.04
C MET A 127 -5.61 13.43 -8.24
N GLN A 128 -5.59 13.90 -9.48
CA GLN A 128 -5.40 15.31 -9.79
C GLN A 128 -6.52 16.16 -9.20
N ASP A 129 -7.77 15.73 -9.35
CA ASP A 129 -8.93 16.37 -8.72
C ASP A 129 -8.81 16.41 -7.20
N LEU A 130 -8.43 15.28 -6.58
CA LEU A 130 -8.29 15.20 -5.13
C LEU A 130 -7.16 16.12 -4.64
N SER A 131 -6.04 16.19 -5.35
CA SER A 131 -4.93 17.10 -5.04
C SER A 131 -5.37 18.57 -5.11
N SER A 132 -6.17 18.93 -6.13
CA SER A 132 -6.76 20.27 -6.24
C SER A 132 -7.68 20.56 -5.06
N MET A 133 -8.57 19.62 -4.72
CA MET A 133 -9.49 19.78 -3.58
C MET A 133 -8.75 20.00 -2.26
N LEU A 134 -7.67 19.26 -2.00
CA LEU A 134 -6.86 19.45 -0.80
C LEU A 134 -6.13 20.82 -0.82
N GLY A 135 -5.69 21.29 -2.00
CA GLY A 135 -5.13 22.62 -2.18
C GLY A 135 -6.13 23.74 -1.91
N ASP A 136 -7.36 23.59 -2.39
CA ASP A 136 -8.44 24.53 -2.11
C ASP A 136 -8.82 24.54 -0.63
N ILE A 137 -8.68 23.40 0.06
CA ILE A 137 -8.92 23.28 1.50
C ILE A 137 -7.84 24.04 2.28
N ALA A 138 -6.56 23.87 1.91
CA ALA A 138 -5.43 24.55 2.52
C ALA A 138 -5.45 26.08 2.28
N THR A 139 -5.92 26.54 1.12
CA THR A 139 -5.98 27.97 0.77
C THR A 139 -7.26 28.66 1.28
N GLY A 140 -8.37 27.93 1.37
CA GLY A 140 -9.64 28.44 1.92
C GLY A 140 -9.63 28.64 3.44
N THR A 141 -8.65 28.10 4.15
CA THR A 141 -8.37 28.43 5.55
C THR A 141 -7.53 29.71 5.62
N THR A 142 -8.16 30.88 5.72
CA THR A 142 -7.45 32.11 6.11
C THR A 142 -6.98 31.99 7.56
N ILE A 143 -5.72 31.59 7.76
CA ILE A 143 -5.01 31.85 9.01
C ILE A 143 -3.86 32.81 8.70
N THR A 144 -3.98 34.01 9.26
CA THR A 144 -2.90 34.98 9.39
C THR A 144 -1.82 34.39 10.30
N HIS A 145 -0.69 33.93 9.75
CA HIS A 145 0.57 34.10 10.47
C HIS A 145 1.80 33.97 9.56
N GLU A 146 2.70 34.93 9.74
CA GLU A 146 4.10 34.87 9.38
C GLU A 146 4.74 33.67 10.09
N GLY A 147 5.02 32.60 9.35
CA GLY A 147 5.67 31.41 9.88
C GLY A 147 6.53 30.80 8.79
N THR A 148 7.84 30.96 8.92
CA THR A 148 8.85 30.41 8.02
C THR A 148 8.56 28.95 7.70
N MET A 149 8.50 28.64 6.40
CA MET A 149 8.39 27.28 5.86
C MET A 149 9.58 26.44 6.32
N GLY A 150 9.40 25.72 7.43
CA GLY A 150 10.36 24.75 7.95
C GLY A 150 10.38 23.50 7.07
N GLU A 151 11.58 23.11 6.65
CA GLU A 151 11.86 21.91 5.89
C GLU A 151 11.49 20.66 6.70
N PHE A 152 10.40 19.97 6.30
CA PHE A 152 9.91 18.79 7.00
C PHE A 152 10.39 17.52 6.30
N THR A 153 11.62 17.12 6.61
CA THR A 153 12.21 15.82 6.23
C THR A 153 12.65 15.08 7.49
N THR A 154 11.72 14.53 8.27
CA THR A 154 12.13 13.74 9.47
C THR A 154 11.18 12.59 9.85
N SER A 155 10.38 12.05 8.93
CA SER A 155 9.41 10.99 9.28
C SER A 155 9.77 9.56 8.87
N ASN A 156 11.02 9.27 8.47
CA ASN A 156 11.35 7.93 7.97
C ASN A 156 12.13 7.04 8.97
N ASN A 157 12.98 7.60 9.82
CA ASN A 157 13.83 6.79 10.73
C ASN A 157 13.06 6.20 11.91
N GLU A 158 12.16 6.96 12.54
CA GLU A 158 11.34 6.48 13.65
C GLU A 158 10.35 5.41 13.21
N ALA A 159 9.71 5.61 12.04
CA ALA A 159 8.83 4.62 11.44
C ALA A 159 9.56 3.29 11.19
N GLN A 160 10.80 3.33 10.68
CA GLN A 160 11.61 2.13 10.47
C GLN A 160 11.95 1.44 11.80
N SER A 161 12.32 2.20 12.84
CA SER A 161 12.61 1.62 14.16
C SER A 161 11.40 0.90 14.76
N ILE A 162 10.19 1.45 14.60
CA ILE A 162 8.95 0.83 15.06
C ILE A 162 8.64 -0.46 14.26
N LEU A 163 8.91 -0.47 12.95
CA LEU A 163 8.77 -1.67 12.13
C LEU A 163 9.74 -2.78 12.56
N ASP A 164 10.99 -2.42 12.86
CA ASP A 164 12.00 -3.36 13.33
C ASP A 164 11.61 -3.96 14.70
N GLU A 165 11.08 -3.15 15.62
CA GLU A 165 10.53 -3.61 16.90
C GLU A 165 9.34 -4.57 16.71
N ALA A 166 8.40 -4.23 15.82
CA ALA A 166 7.26 -5.07 15.49
C ALA A 166 7.71 -6.43 14.92
N GLN A 167 8.72 -6.43 14.05
CA GLN A 167 9.30 -7.67 13.52
C GLN A 167 9.95 -8.52 14.63
N ALA A 168 10.72 -7.90 15.52
CA ALA A 168 11.33 -8.59 16.66
C ALA A 168 10.29 -9.24 17.59
N MET A 169 9.15 -8.59 17.83
CA MET A 169 8.04 -9.15 18.61
C MET A 169 7.41 -10.38 17.93
N VAL A 170 7.21 -10.34 16.61
CA VAL A 170 6.67 -11.48 15.83
C VAL A 170 7.65 -12.66 15.84
N GLU A 171 8.95 -12.41 15.69
CA GLU A 171 9.98 -13.45 15.78
C GLU A 171 10.05 -14.06 17.18
N GLY A 172 9.93 -13.24 18.23
CA GLY A 172 9.86 -13.69 19.62
C GLY A 172 8.65 -14.59 19.90
N GLN A 173 7.47 -14.22 19.42
CA GLN A 173 6.25 -15.06 19.52
C GLN A 173 6.38 -16.35 18.73
N THR A 174 6.97 -16.31 17.52
CA THR A 174 7.16 -17.51 16.69
C THR A 174 8.09 -18.51 17.37
N ARG A 175 9.14 -18.05 18.06
CA ARG A 175 10.05 -18.92 18.84
C ARG A 175 9.37 -19.53 20.06
N GLN A 176 8.48 -18.80 20.73
CA GLN A 176 7.74 -19.33 21.89
C GLN A 176 6.63 -20.32 21.50
N ASN A 177 6.05 -20.17 20.32
CA ASN A 177 4.99 -21.06 19.81
C ASN A 177 5.53 -22.23 18.97
N MET A 178 6.85 -22.38 18.87
CA MET A 178 7.47 -23.47 18.12
C MET A 178 7.32 -24.77 18.94
N PRO A 179 6.62 -25.80 18.45
CA PRO A 179 6.46 -27.05 19.19
C PRO A 179 7.82 -27.71 19.39
N GLU A 180 8.04 -28.25 20.60
CA GLU A 180 9.24 -29.02 20.86
C GLU A 180 9.34 -30.19 19.88
N PRO A 181 10.52 -30.44 19.29
CA PRO A 181 10.71 -31.59 18.41
C PRO A 181 10.37 -32.86 19.20
N PRO A 182 9.67 -33.84 18.58
CA PRO A 182 9.27 -35.05 19.28
C PRO A 182 10.51 -35.69 19.92
N ALA A 183 10.51 -35.83 21.24
CA ALA A 183 11.60 -36.44 21.99
C ALA A 183 11.84 -37.84 21.41
N SER A 184 12.99 -38.02 20.75
CA SER A 184 13.44 -39.29 20.21
C SER A 184 13.98 -40.20 21.31
N GLU A 185 13.25 -40.36 22.41
CA GLU A 185 13.76 -41.07 23.59
C GLU A 185 13.48 -42.58 23.59
N ASN A 186 12.82 -43.14 22.57
CA ASN A 186 12.52 -44.59 22.58
C ASN A 186 12.88 -45.36 21.30
N SER A 187 13.54 -44.74 20.30
CA SER A 187 13.90 -45.48 19.08
C SER A 187 15.23 -46.19 19.18
N ILE A 188 16.24 -45.62 19.86
CA ILE A 188 17.59 -46.22 19.89
C ILE A 188 17.70 -47.36 20.92
N GLU A 189 17.06 -47.22 22.10
CA GLU A 189 17.14 -48.25 23.14
C GLU A 189 16.37 -49.54 22.77
N ASN A 190 15.25 -49.40 22.03
CA ASN A 190 14.50 -50.54 21.52
C ASN A 190 15.23 -51.28 20.38
N ILE A 191 15.93 -50.55 19.49
CA ILE A 191 16.71 -51.15 18.40
C ILE A 191 17.94 -51.90 18.94
N LEU A 192 18.56 -51.40 20.01
CA LEU A 192 19.72 -52.05 20.64
C LEU A 192 19.33 -53.33 21.41
N ARG A 193 18.19 -53.34 22.11
CA ARG A 193 17.69 -54.54 22.80
C ARG A 193 17.28 -55.68 21.86
N GLU A 194 16.83 -55.36 20.65
CA GLU A 194 16.46 -56.36 19.64
C GLU A 194 17.69 -57.04 18.98
N ARG A 195 18.85 -56.35 19.00
CA ARG A 195 20.12 -56.87 18.47
C ARG A 195 20.87 -57.80 19.42
N GLU A 196 20.60 -57.72 20.72
CA GLU A 196 21.17 -58.62 21.74
C GLU A 196 20.34 -59.90 21.96
N ALA A 197 19.17 -59.99 21.33
CA ALA A 197 18.27 -61.15 21.41
C ALA A 197 18.40 -62.13 20.20
N ILE A 198 19.40 -61.95 19.34
CA ILE A 198 19.72 -62.81 18.18
C ILE A 198 21.14 -63.36 18.37
#